data_AF-A0A1G3CSX9-F1
#
_entry.id   AF-A0A1G3CSX9-F1
#
_cell.length_a   1.000
_cell.length_b   1.000
_cell.length_c   1.000
_cell.angle_alpha   90.00
_cell.angle_beta   90.00
_cell.angle_gamma   90.00
#
_symmetry.space_group_name_H-M   'P 1'
#
loop_
_entity.id
_entity.type
_entity.pdbx_description
1 polymer ?
#
loop_
_entity_poly.entity_id
_entity_poly.type
_entity_poly.pdbx_seq_one_letter_code
_entity_poly.pdbx_strand_id
1 'polypeptide(L)' 'MARSEKAGFKGNKSFLPSKTCLVCGKEMTWRKSWAKNWDEVKYCSDACRSKKSGSKAEV' A
#
# COMPACT_ATOMS: atom_id res chain seq x y z
N MET A 1 -9.25 -28.54 8.66
CA MET A 1 -9.67 -27.20 8.20
C MET A 1 -9.02 -26.15 9.09
N ALA A 2 -8.51 -25.06 8.50
CA ALA A 2 -7.79 -23.91 9.12
C ALA A 2 -6.43 -24.26 9.76
N ARG A 3 -5.34 -23.49 9.61
CA ARG A 3 -5.21 -22.05 9.41
C ARG A 3 -3.87 -21.77 8.68
N SER A 4 -3.93 -21.01 7.59
CA SER A 4 -2.74 -20.49 6.89
C SER A 4 -2.04 -19.47 7.79
N GLU A 5 -1.05 -19.91 8.56
CA GLU A 5 -0.33 -19.06 9.50
C GLU A 5 0.97 -18.55 8.87
N LYS A 6 0.81 -17.36 8.27
CA LYS A 6 1.75 -16.23 8.36
C LYS A 6 3.20 -16.58 8.00
N ALA A 7 3.48 -16.53 6.70
CA ALA A 7 4.84 -16.35 6.19
C ALA A 7 5.38 -14.95 6.58
N GLY A 8 5.84 -14.82 7.83
CA GLY A 8 6.65 -13.70 8.29
C GLY A 8 8.09 -13.88 7.84
N PHE A 9 8.36 -13.80 6.53
CA PHE A 9 9.75 -13.78 6.06
C PHE A 9 10.38 -12.45 6.45
N LYS A 10 11.28 -12.56 7.44
CA LYS A 10 12.06 -11.50 8.06
C LYS A 10 13.08 -10.92 7.07
N GLY A 11 12.59 -10.14 6.12
CA GLY A 11 13.40 -9.23 5.32
C GLY A 11 13.31 -7.85 5.96
N ASN A 12 14.33 -7.50 6.74
CA ASN A 12 14.49 -6.23 7.45
C ASN A 12 14.47 -5.06 6.46
N LYS A 13 13.28 -4.60 6.09
CA LYS A 13 13.00 -3.44 5.24
C LYS A 13 12.57 -2.24 6.07
N SER A 14 13.03 -2.17 7.32
CA SER A 14 12.74 -1.10 8.27
C SER A 14 13.35 0.24 7.88
N PHE A 15 14.36 0.23 7.01
CA PHE A 15 14.98 1.45 6.46
C PHE A 15 14.23 1.99 5.24
N LEU A 16 13.34 1.19 4.65
CA LEU A 16 12.55 1.66 3.52
C LEU A 16 11.40 2.50 4.08
N PRO A 17 11.14 3.68 3.51
CA PRO A 17 10.03 4.49 3.95
C PRO A 17 8.73 3.68 3.73
N SER A 18 8.07 3.34 4.83
CA SER A 18 6.72 2.77 4.82
C SER A 18 5.76 3.94 4.98
N LYS A 19 4.96 4.22 3.95
CA LYS A 19 3.88 5.21 4.02
C LYS A 19 2.55 4.48 4.18
N THR A 20 1.59 5.08 4.85
CA THR A 20 0.25 4.51 4.93
C THR A 20 -0.59 4.98 3.75
N CYS A 21 -1.28 4.07 3.08
CA CYS A 21 -2.22 4.43 2.02
C CYS A 21 -3.43 5.16 2.61
N LEU A 22 -3.74 6.37 2.14
CA LEU A 22 -4.87 7.17 2.63
C LEU A 22 -6.26 6.57 2.35
N VAL A 23 -6.35 5.57 1.46
CA VAL A 23 -7.63 5.00 1.01
C VAL A 23 -7.90 3.64 1.64
N CYS A 24 -6.88 2.80 1.74
CA CYS A 24 -7.04 1.44 2.29
C CYS A 24 -6.36 1.25 3.65
N GLY A 25 -5.61 2.24 4.16
CA GLY A 25 -4.90 2.15 5.43
C GLY A 25 -3.75 1.15 5.47
N LYS A 26 -3.40 0.51 4.35
CA LYS A 26 -2.33 -0.49 4.29
C LYS A 26 -0.94 0.15 4.24
N GLU A 27 0.03 -0.54 4.83
CA GLU A 27 1.45 -0.22 4.74
C GLU A 27 1.92 -0.31 3.28
N MET A 28 2.31 0.84 2.73
CA MET A 28 2.77 0.97 1.37
C MET A 28 4.24 0.55 1.31
N THR A 29 4.48 -0.65 0.80
CA THR A 29 5.82 -1.17 0.58
C THR A 29 6.54 -0.31 -0.47
N TRP A 30 7.72 0.20 -0.13
CA TRP A 30 8.56 0.93 -1.07
C TRP A 30 8.81 0.11 -2.35
N ARG A 31 8.70 0.78 -3.50
CA ARG A 31 8.98 0.22 -4.83
C ARG A 31 10.03 1.07 -5.52
N LYS A 32 10.96 0.44 -6.23
CA LYS A 32 12.01 1.14 -6.99
C LYS A 32 11.43 2.11 -8.03
N SER A 33 10.26 1.80 -8.59
CA SER A 33 9.49 2.65 -9.50
C SER A 33 9.04 3.97 -8.86
N TRP A 34 8.98 4.04 -7.53
CA TRP A 34 8.54 5.22 -6.81
C TRP A 34 9.68 6.10 -6.30
N ALA A 35 10.94 5.72 -6.51
CA ALA A 35 12.08 6.48 -6.00
C ALA A 35 12.10 7.96 -6.46
N LYS A 36 11.54 8.25 -7.65
CA LYS A 36 11.53 9.61 -8.23
C LYS A 36 10.32 10.46 -7.82
N ASN A 37 9.20 9.84 -7.45
CA ASN A 37 7.93 10.50 -7.17
C ASN A 37 7.34 10.11 -5.81
N TRP A 38 8.17 9.56 -4.91
CA TRP A 38 7.75 9.09 -3.59
C TRP A 38 7.05 10.15 -2.74
N ASP A 39 7.37 11.42 -2.96
CA ASP A 39 6.69 12.54 -2.30
C ASP A 39 5.23 12.69 -2.77
N GLU A 40 4.98 12.54 -4.07
CA GLU A 40 3.65 12.64 -4.67
C GLU A 40 2.79 11.38 -4.46
N VAL A 41 3.41 10.22 -4.25
CA VAL A 41 2.70 8.94 -4.06
C VAL A 41 2.02 8.90 -2.68
N LYS A 42 0.70 9.07 -2.69
CA LYS A 42 -0.20 9.02 -1.51
C LYS A 42 -1.05 7.74 -1.43
N TYR A 43 -1.02 6.91 -2.48
CA TYR A 43 -1.89 5.75 -2.67
C TYR A 43 -1.06 4.53 -3.07
N CYS A 44 -1.36 3.37 -2.49
CA CYS A 44 -0.60 2.14 -2.76
C CYS A 44 -0.77 1.57 -4.18
N SER A 45 -1.85 1.94 -4.86
CA SER A 45 -2.21 1.44 -6.19
C SER A 45 -3.08 2.47 -6.91
N ASP A 46 -3.13 2.38 -8.23
CA ASP A 46 -4.03 3.20 -9.05
C ASP A 46 -5.51 2.99 -8.68
N ALA A 47 -5.89 1.76 -8.33
CA ALA A 47 -7.22 1.46 -7.80
C ALA A 47 -7.58 2.28 -6.53
N CYS A 48 -6.61 2.55 -5.65
CA CYS A 48 -6.83 3.39 -4.48
C CYS A 48 -6.96 4.87 -4.89
N ARG A 49 -6.15 5.33 -5.86
CA ARG A 49 -6.29 6.68 -6.42
C ARG A 49 -7.68 6.89 -7.03
N SER A 50 -8.17 5.92 -7.81
CA SER A 50 -9.50 5.96 -8.41
C SER A 50 -10.62 5.88 -7.36
N LYS A 51 -10.47 5.07 -6.31
CA LYS A 51 -11.43 5.01 -5.18
C LYS A 51 -11.59 6.34 -4.42
N LYS A 52 -10.55 7.18 -4.34
CA LYS A 52 -10.64 8.53 -3.74
C LYS A 52 -11.56 9.45 -4.55
N SER A 53 -11.51 9.34 -5.88
CA SER A 53 -12.32 10.13 -6.82
C SER A 53 -13.69 9.52 -7.11
N GLY A 54 -13.85 8.21 -6.89
CA GLY A 54 -15.09 7.48 -7.05
C GLY A 54 -15.86 7.42 -5.74
N SER A 55 -16.47 8.53 -5.35
CA SER A 55 -17.68 8.43 -4.52
C SER A 55 -18.69 7.60 -5.32
N LYS A 56 -19.23 6.56 -4.69
CA LYS A 56 -20.34 5.71 -5.14
C LYS A 56 -19.99 4.52 -6.04
N ALA A 57 -19.69 3.40 -5.38
CA ALA A 57 -20.20 2.08 -5.78
C ALA A 57 -20.36 1.27 -4.49
N GLU A 58 -21.32 1.70 -3.69
CA GLU A 58 -21.94 0.89 -2.64
C GLU A 58 -22.99 0.01 -3.31
N VAL A 59 -22.95 -1.27 -2.91
CA VAL A 59 -23.90 -2.39 -3.07
C VAL A 59 -24.17 -2.93 -4.48
#